data_AF-A0A2V9T623-F1
#
_entry.id   AF-A0A2V9T623-F1
#
_cell.length_a   1.000
_cell.length_b   1.000
_cell.length_c   1.000
_cell.angle_alpha   90.00
_cell.angle_beta   90.00
_cell.angle_gamma   90.00
#
_symmetry.space_group_name_H-M   'P 1'
#
loop_
_entity.id
_entity.type
_entity.pdbx_description
1 polymer ?
#
loop_
_entity_poly.entity_id
_entity_poly.type
_entity_poly.pdbx_seq_one_letter_code
_entity_poly.pdbx_strand_id
1 'polypeptide(L)'
;MIIACMDAPSSASAAKLSRELTALWLADPDPEVRYEVAPDLLLCGQREVAFSLLKSSIVAGHFCAYSGLQNDSVFAPLRGIPEFTQLVATAKQCQSDFYSQRSQAIH
;
A
#
# COMPACT_ATOMS: atom_id res chain seq x y z
N MET A 1 2.34 9.80 -12.31
CA MET A 1 3.64 9.21 -11.91
C MET A 1 4.01 8.03 -12.80
N ILE A 2 3.11 7.05 -13.01
CA ILE A 2 3.34 5.90 -13.93
C ILE A 2 3.97 6.26 -15.29
N ILE A 3 3.48 7.31 -15.97
CA ILE A 3 3.99 7.69 -17.30
C ILE A 3 5.51 7.93 -17.29
N ALA A 4 6.06 8.45 -16.20
CA ALA A 4 7.50 8.74 -16.09
C ALA A 4 8.38 7.49 -15.97
N CYS A 5 7.80 6.31 -15.77
CA CYS A 5 8.53 5.05 -15.55
C CYS A 5 8.19 3.95 -16.56
N MET A 6 7.28 4.20 -17.52
CA MET A 6 6.82 3.18 -18.48
C MET A 6 7.95 2.58 -19.31
N ASP A 7 8.89 3.41 -19.78
CA ASP A 7 9.99 2.93 -20.64
C ASP A 7 11.21 2.42 -19.84
N ALA A 8 11.36 2.87 -18.59
CA ALA A 8 12.46 2.50 -17.73
C ALA A 8 11.99 2.49 -16.27
N PRO A 9 11.52 1.32 -15.77
CA PRO A 9 11.32 1.10 -14.35
C PRO A 9 12.62 1.43 -13.61
N SER A 10 12.53 2.19 -12.52
CA SER A 10 13.69 2.70 -11.76
C SER A 10 14.54 3.78 -12.45
N SER A 11 14.02 4.48 -13.47
CA SER A 11 14.71 5.65 -14.02
C SER A 11 14.96 6.72 -12.95
N ALA A 12 16.02 7.51 -13.11
CA ALA A 12 16.31 8.62 -12.19
C ALA A 12 15.16 9.63 -12.11
N SER A 13 14.43 9.83 -13.22
CA SER A 13 13.24 10.67 -13.28
C SER A 13 12.09 10.10 -12.46
N ALA A 14 11.82 8.79 -12.56
CA ALA A 14 10.83 8.12 -11.74
C ALA A 14 11.19 8.20 -10.24
N ALA A 15 12.44 7.90 -9.89
CA ALA A 15 12.91 7.99 -8.50
C ALA A 15 12.83 9.42 -7.93
N LYS A 16 13.14 10.43 -8.75
CA LYS A 16 12.99 11.84 -8.36
C LYS A 16 11.52 12.18 -8.12
N LEU A 17 10.66 11.91 -9.10
CA LEU A 17 9.23 12.25 -9.03
C LEU A 17 8.54 11.54 -7.86
N SER A 18 8.84 10.26 -7.63
CA SER A 18 8.29 9.51 -6.51
C SER A 18 8.69 10.10 -5.17
N ARG A 19 9.96 10.51 -4.98
CA ARG A 19 10.39 11.18 -3.75
C ARG A 19 9.69 12.53 -3.54
N GLU A 20 9.53 13.32 -4.59
CA GLU A 20 8.84 14.62 -4.53
C GLU A 20 7.36 14.46 -4.15
N LEU A 21 6.68 13.43 -4.66
CA LEU A 21 5.27 13.18 -4.38
C LEU A 21 5.00 12.39 -3.09
N THR A 22 6.01 11.70 -2.54
CA THR A 22 5.85 10.85 -1.35
C THR A 22 5.25 11.63 -0.16
N ALA A 23 5.73 12.85 0.08
CA ALA A 23 5.23 13.68 1.18
C ALA A 23 3.76 14.05 0.99
N LEU A 24 3.32 14.30 -0.25
CA LEU A 24 1.94 14.61 -0.57
C LEU A 24 1.02 13.42 -0.29
N TRP A 25 1.38 12.22 -0.75
CA TRP A 25 0.58 11.01 -0.50
C TRP A 25 0.55 10.63 0.98
N LEU A 26 1.67 10.76 1.69
CA LEU A 26 1.69 10.51 3.13
C LEU A 26 0.84 11.52 3.91
N ALA A 27 0.72 12.75 3.43
CA ALA A 27 -0.11 13.79 4.04
C ALA A 27 -1.60 13.66 3.70
N ASP A 28 -1.97 12.84 2.71
CA ASP A 28 -3.37 12.66 2.33
C ASP A 28 -4.18 12.10 3.50
N PRO A 29 -5.30 12.73 3.91
CA PRO A 29 -6.10 12.25 5.03
C PRO A 29 -6.78 10.91 4.74
N ASP A 30 -7.00 10.57 3.47
CA ASP A 30 -7.60 9.31 3.06
C ASP A 30 -6.53 8.21 2.97
N PRO A 31 -6.60 7.17 3.81
CA PRO A 31 -5.64 6.07 3.76
C PRO A 31 -5.79 5.19 2.52
N GLU A 32 -6.94 5.22 1.84
CA GLU A 32 -7.15 4.51 0.56
C GLU A 32 -6.22 5.04 -0.52
N VAL A 33 -6.04 6.36 -0.61
CA VAL A 33 -5.13 7.00 -1.58
C VAL A 33 -3.71 6.45 -1.46
N ARG A 34 -3.22 6.25 -0.23
CA ARG A 34 -1.88 5.69 0.03
C ARG A 34 -1.79 4.23 -0.43
N TYR A 35 -2.87 3.46 -0.26
CA TYR A 35 -2.94 2.08 -0.73
C TYR A 35 -2.97 2.00 -2.26
N GLU A 36 -3.82 2.82 -2.90
CA GLU A 36 -4.00 2.82 -4.36
C GLU A 36 -2.73 3.23 -5.12
N VAL A 37 -1.93 4.15 -4.58
CA VAL A 37 -0.71 4.63 -5.24
C VAL A 37 0.48 3.68 -5.07
N ALA A 38 0.48 2.83 -4.03
CA ALA A 38 1.62 1.93 -3.77
C ALA A 38 1.91 0.93 -4.92
N PRO A 39 0.90 0.30 -5.57
CA PRO A 39 1.06 -0.48 -6.79
C PRO A 39 1.85 0.23 -7.89
N ASP A 40 1.52 1.49 -8.19
CA ASP A 40 2.20 2.28 -9.21
C ASP A 40 3.70 2.45 -8.89
N LEU A 41 4.01 2.66 -7.61
CA LEU A 41 5.39 2.80 -7.16
C LEU A 41 6.17 1.50 -7.26
N LEU A 42 5.54 0.36 -6.96
CA LEU A 42 6.15 -0.96 -7.17
C LEU A 42 6.44 -1.19 -8.65
N LEU A 43 5.51 -0.85 -9.54
CA LEU A 43 5.70 -0.95 -10.99
C LEU A 43 6.88 -0.08 -11.45
N CYS A 44 7.03 1.12 -10.88
CA CYS A 44 8.15 2.03 -11.17
C CYS A 44 9.46 1.67 -10.43
N GLY A 45 9.53 0.53 -9.73
CA GLY A 45 10.71 0.07 -9.01
C GLY A 45 11.01 0.79 -7.69
N GLN A 46 10.07 1.61 -7.20
CA GLN A 46 10.20 2.40 -5.97
C GLN A 46 9.68 1.61 -4.75
N ARG A 47 10.24 0.43 -4.54
CA ARG A 47 9.75 -0.57 -3.58
C ARG A 47 9.66 -0.03 -2.15
N GLU A 48 10.68 0.68 -1.69
CA GLU A 48 10.77 1.20 -0.32
C GLU A 48 9.70 2.27 -0.06
N VAL A 49 9.46 3.13 -1.05
CA VAL A 49 8.40 4.16 -0.98
C VAL A 49 7.02 3.51 -0.97
N ALA A 50 6.78 2.56 -1.87
CA ALA A 50 5.54 1.81 -1.91
C ALA A 50 5.24 1.12 -0.58
N PHE A 51 6.24 0.46 0.01
CA PHE A 51 6.08 -0.22 1.29
C PHE A 51 5.80 0.76 2.44
N SER A 52 6.41 1.95 2.43
CA SER A 52 6.11 3.01 3.40
C SER A 52 4.65 3.48 3.31
N LEU A 53 4.12 3.67 2.09
CA LEU A 53 2.72 4.04 1.89
C LEU A 53 1.75 2.94 2.34
N LEU A 54 2.02 1.68 2.02
CA LEU A 54 1.20 0.56 2.48
C LEU A 54 1.18 0.49 4.01
N LYS A 55 2.34 0.63 4.65
CA LYS A 55 2.44 0.65 6.11
C LYS A 55 1.64 1.81 6.71
N SER A 56 1.73 3.00 6.13
CA SER A 56 0.97 4.17 6.57
C SER A 56 -0.54 3.97 6.41
N SER A 57 -0.99 3.47 5.25
CA SER A 57 -2.39 3.18 4.95
C SER A 57 -3.02 2.21 5.96
N ILE A 58 -2.34 1.09 6.21
CA ILE A 58 -2.91 -0.02 7.00
C ILE A 58 -2.76 0.21 8.50
N VAL A 59 -1.59 0.69 8.95
CA VAL A 59 -1.29 0.79 10.39
C VAL A 59 -1.82 2.10 10.98
N ALA A 60 -1.52 3.24 10.33
CA ALA A 60 -1.96 4.54 10.83
C ALA A 60 -3.36 4.90 10.32
N GLY A 61 -3.68 4.47 9.10
CA GLY A 61 -4.96 4.75 8.45
C GLY A 61 -6.06 3.72 8.70
N HIS A 62 -5.76 2.58 9.34
CA HIS A 62 -6.71 1.50 9.57
C HIS A 62 -7.41 0.98 8.30
N PHE A 63 -6.75 1.07 7.13
CA PHE A 63 -7.32 0.57 5.89
C PHE A 63 -7.19 -0.97 5.81
N CYS A 64 -8.33 -1.68 5.90
CA CYS A 64 -8.39 -3.14 6.05
C CYS A 64 -8.24 -3.92 4.72
N ALA A 65 -7.20 -3.65 3.92
CA ALA A 65 -7.02 -4.20 2.57
C ALA A 65 -6.48 -5.64 2.48
N TYR A 66 -6.90 -6.54 3.38
CA TYR A 66 -6.34 -7.91 3.48
C TYR A 66 -6.37 -8.69 2.16
N SER A 67 -7.53 -8.74 1.51
CA SER A 67 -7.73 -9.52 0.28
C SER A 67 -6.85 -9.03 -0.87
N GLY A 68 -6.68 -7.70 -0.98
CA GLY A 68 -5.83 -7.11 -2.01
C GLY A 68 -4.36 -7.42 -1.79
N LEU A 69 -3.85 -7.24 -0.56
CA LEU A 69 -2.45 -7.56 -0.23
C LEU A 69 -2.10 -9.03 -0.45
N GLN A 70 -3.06 -9.93 -0.23
CA GLN A 70 -2.87 -11.37 -0.43
C GLN A 70 -2.90 -11.77 -1.90
N ASN A 71 -3.85 -11.24 -2.67
CA ASN A 71 -4.17 -11.78 -3.99
C ASN A 71 -3.59 -10.99 -5.15
N ASP A 72 -3.41 -9.67 -4.99
CA ASP A 72 -2.91 -8.84 -6.08
C ASP A 72 -1.44 -9.14 -6.37
N SER A 73 -1.17 -9.56 -7.61
CA SER A 73 0.17 -9.88 -8.10
C SER A 73 1.13 -8.70 -8.06
N VAL A 74 0.64 -7.45 -8.04
CA VAL A 74 1.51 -6.26 -7.96
C VAL A 74 2.36 -6.26 -6.69
N PHE A 75 1.87 -6.88 -5.61
CA PHE A 75 2.59 -7.01 -4.36
C PHE A 75 3.54 -8.22 -4.31
N ALA A 76 3.63 -9.03 -5.36
CA ALA A 76 4.55 -10.16 -5.42
C ALA A 76 6.01 -9.81 -5.04
N PRO A 77 6.57 -8.64 -5.45
CA PRO A 77 7.93 -8.24 -5.04
C PRO A 77 8.10 -8.00 -3.54
N LEU A 78 7.01 -7.85 -2.78
CA LEU A 78 7.03 -7.69 -1.33
C LEU A 78 6.80 -9.02 -0.59
N ARG A 79 6.32 -10.07 -1.28
CA ARG A 79 6.07 -11.39 -0.70
C ARG A 79 7.41 -12.04 -0.35
N GLY A 80 7.67 -12.24 0.93
CA GLY A 80 8.96 -12.74 1.45
C GLY A 80 9.67 -11.78 2.39
N ILE A 81 9.26 -10.51 2.42
CA ILE A 81 9.70 -9.54 3.43
C ILE A 81 8.93 -9.84 4.74
N PRO A 82 9.59 -10.14 5.87
CA PRO A 82 8.91 -10.43 7.14
C PRO A 82 7.96 -9.31 7.56
N GLU A 83 8.35 -8.06 7.36
CA GLU A 83 7.54 -6.88 7.66
C GLU A 83 6.30 -6.80 6.78
N PHE A 84 6.34 -7.27 5.52
CA PHE A 84 5.15 -7.35 4.67
C PHE A 84 4.19 -8.43 5.17
N THR A 85 4.71 -9.59 5.60
CA THR A 85 3.88 -10.63 6.23
C THR A 85 3.18 -10.11 7.49
N GLN A 86 3.86 -9.34 8.32
CA GLN A 86 3.26 -8.68 9.48
C GLN A 86 2.17 -7.69 9.06
N LEU A 87 2.43 -6.89 8.02
CA LEU A 87 1.47 -5.93 7.49
C LEU A 87 0.18 -6.61 6.98
N VAL A 88 0.31 -7.75 6.28
CA VAL A 88 -0.83 -8.59 5.86
C VAL A 88 -1.61 -9.10 7.07
N ALA A 89 -0.93 -9.53 8.13
CA ALA A 89 -1.59 -9.96 9.36
C ALA A 89 -2.36 -8.82 10.05
N THR A 90 -1.79 -7.61 10.09
CA THR A 90 -2.49 -6.41 10.60
C THR A 90 -3.75 -6.10 9.78
N ALA A 91 -3.65 -6.13 8.45
CA ALA A 91 -4.81 -5.92 7.58
C ALA A 91 -5.90 -6.99 7.79
N LYS A 92 -5.51 -8.25 8.02
CA LYS A 92 -6.44 -9.35 8.32
C LYS A 92 -7.20 -9.12 9.62
N GLN A 93 -6.50 -8.69 10.67
CA GLN A 93 -7.13 -8.39 11.96
C GLN A 93 -8.15 -7.26 11.80
N CYS A 94 -7.76 -6.16 11.17
CA CYS A 94 -8.63 -5.02 10.86
C CYS A 94 -9.93 -5.47 10.16
N GLN A 95 -9.80 -6.28 9.11
CA GLN A 95 -10.96 -6.80 8.37
C GLN A 95 -11.85 -7.70 9.23
N SER A 96 -11.24 -8.53 10.09
CA SER A 96 -11.96 -9.44 10.97
C SER A 96 -12.75 -8.67 12.04
N ASP A 97 -12.16 -7.63 12.62
CA ASP A 97 -12.80 -6.74 13.59
C ASP A 97 -13.98 -6.01 12.95
N PHE A 98 -13.82 -5.49 11.74
CA PHE A 98 -14.90 -4.87 10.97
C PHE A 98 -16.08 -5.83 10.75
N TYR A 99 -15.81 -7.07 10.32
CA TYR A 99 -16.88 -8.05 10.13
C TYR A 99 -17.57 -8.44 11.44
N SER A 100 -16.81 -8.55 12.54
CA SER A 100 -17.38 -8.80 13.86
C SER A 100 -18.34 -7.68 14.26
N GLN A 101 -17.89 -6.42 14.19
CA GLN A 101 -18.72 -5.25 14.51
C GLN A 101 -19.96 -5.17 13.63
N ARG A 102 -19.80 -5.38 12.31
CA ARG A 102 -20.91 -5.40 11.36
C ARG A 102 -21.96 -6.45 11.71
N SER A 103 -21.54 -7.65 12.15
CA SER A 103 -22.46 -8.71 12.53
C SER A 103 -23.26 -8.38 13.81
N GLN A 104 -22.63 -7.67 14.76
CA GLN A 104 -23.27 -7.25 16.00
C GLN A 104 -24.31 -6.14 15.75
N ALA A 105 -24.04 -5.22 14.83
CA ALA A 105 -24.96 -4.12 14.49
C ALA A 105 -26.26 -4.57 13.79
N ILE A 106 -26.35 -5.84 13.39
CA ILE A 106 -27.52 -6.43 12.72
C ILE A 106 -28.48 -7.09 13.75
N HIS A 107 -28.08 -7.16 15.02
CA HIS A 107 -28.90 -7.64 16.15
C HIS A 107 -29.32 -6.48 17.06
#